data_AF-A0A0F9RFP8-F1
#
_entry.id   AF-A0A0F9RFP8-F1
#
_cell.length_a   1.000
_cell.length_b   1.000
_cell.length_c   1.000
_cell.angle_alpha   90.00
_cell.angle_beta   90.00
_cell.angle_gamma   90.00
#
_symmetry.space_group_name_H-M   'P 1'
#
loop_
_entity.id
_entity.type
_entity.pdbx_description
1 polymer ?
#
loop_
_entity_poly.entity_id
_entity_poly.type
_entity_poly.pdbx_seq_one_letter_code
_entity_poly.pdbx_strand_id
1 'polypeptide(L)' 'MNISLRVRACFICKRYVIIHPNNPISQEMENKFMDKHSGHMTQVVTLDEINSEYQHEKPSDYIL' A
#
# COMPACT_ATOMS: atom_id res chain seq x y z
N MET A 1 -5.87 -22.61 -3.99
CA MET A 1 -5.95 -21.24 -4.55
C MET A 1 -4.94 -20.39 -3.82
N ASN A 2 -3.87 -19.97 -4.48
CA ASN A 2 -2.99 -18.94 -3.92
C ASN A 2 -3.77 -17.61 -4.00
N ILE A 3 -4.18 -17.08 -2.85
CA ILE A 3 -4.78 -15.76 -2.79
C ILE A 3 -3.60 -14.79 -2.82
N SER A 4 -3.26 -14.27 -4.01
CA SER A 4 -2.24 -13.23 -4.13
C SER A 4 -2.70 -11.98 -3.38
N LEU A 5 -1.90 -11.52 -2.42
CA LEU A 5 -2.19 -10.34 -1.60
C LEU A 5 -2.25 -9.10 -2.50
N ARG A 6 -3.35 -8.34 -2.40
CA ARG A 6 -3.49 -7.05 -3.08
C ARG A 6 -2.83 -5.97 -2.25
N VAL A 7 -2.05 -5.12 -2.92
CA VAL A 7 -1.37 -3.98 -2.31
C VAL A 7 -1.63 -2.75 -3.17
N ARG A 8 -1.63 -1.57 -2.54
CA ARG A 8 -1.50 -0.32 -3.27
C ARG A 8 -0.05 0.11 -3.22
N ALA A 9 0.56 0.26 -4.39
CA ALA A 9 1.97 0.62 -4.54
C ALA A 9 2.11 2.04 -5.13
N CYS A 10 3.09 2.80 -4.63
CA CYS A 10 3.52 4.07 -5.18
C CYS A 10 4.80 3.87 -6.01
N PHE A 11 4.73 4.15 -7.31
CA PHE A 11 5.85 3.90 -8.22
C PHE A 11 7.00 4.91 -8.07
N ILE A 12 6.72 6.06 -7.48
CA ILE A 12 7.70 7.13 -7.22
C ILE A 12 8.47 6.83 -5.93
N CYS A 13 7.76 6.60 -4.81
CA CYS A 13 8.38 6.39 -3.51
C CYS A 13 8.88 4.96 -3.27
N LYS A 14 8.50 4.01 -4.15
CA LYS A 14 8.73 2.58 -3.96
C LYS A 14 8.22 2.10 -2.60
N ARG A 15 7.00 2.52 -2.26
CA ARG A 15 6.30 2.11 -1.03
C ARG A 15 4.98 1.45 -1.37
N TYR A 16 4.53 0.56 -0.50
CA TYR A 16 3.23 -0.08 -0.64
C TYR A 16 2.51 -0.25 0.69
N VAL A 17 1.19 -0.38 0.63
CA VAL A 17 0.33 -0.75 1.77
C VAL A 17 -0.53 -1.95 1.37
N ILE A 18 -0.72 -2.89 2.30
CA ILE A 18 -1.56 -4.08 2.07
C ILE A 18 -3.03 -3.71 2.15
N ILE A 19 -3.83 -4.21 1.21
CA ILE A 19 -5.28 -4.05 1.19
C ILE A 19 -5.93 -5.35 1.66
N HIS A 20 -6.55 -5.30 2.83
CA HIS A 20 -7.42 -6.35 3.34
C HIS A 20 -8.89 -5.93 3.14
N PRO A 21 -9.60 -6.52 2.17
CA PRO A 21 -11.02 -6.24 1.99
C PRO A 21 -11.78 -6.58 3.27
N ASN A 22 -12.70 -5.69 3.67
CA ASN A 22 -13.51 -5.78 4.89
C ASN A 22 -12.76 -5.55 6.21
N ASN A 23 -11.51 -5.07 6.20
CA ASN A 23 -10.82 -4.62 7.41
C ASN A 23 -10.81 -3.08 7.47
N PRO A 24 -11.58 -2.44 8.38
CA PRO A 24 -11.63 -0.98 8.50
C PRO A 24 -10.27 -0.32 8.76
N ILE A 25 -9.38 -1.00 9.51
CA ILE A 25 -8.02 -0.51 9.78
C ILE A 25 -7.22 -0.45 8.48
N SER A 26 -7.38 -1.46 7.60
CA SER A 26 -6.72 -1.46 6.30
C SER A 26 -7.24 -0.35 5.39
N GLN A 27 -8.53 -0.03 5.45
CA GLN A 27 -9.10 1.10 4.70
C GLN A 27 -8.56 2.45 5.19
N GLU A 28 -8.48 2.65 6.50
CA GLU A 28 -7.87 3.87 7.07
C GLU A 28 -6.40 4.00 6.65
N MET A 29 -5.66 2.90 6.66
CA MET A 29 -4.26 2.86 6.23
C MET A 29 -4.11 3.16 4.73
N GLU A 30 -5.01 2.64 3.88
CA GLU A 30 -5.03 2.97 2.45
C GLU A 30 -5.32 4.47 2.23
N ASN A 31 -6.24 5.05 2.98
CA ASN A 31 -6.54 6.48 2.89
C ASN A 31 -5.33 7.34 3.28
N LYS A 32 -4.68 7.04 4.42
CA LYS A 32 -3.47 7.74 4.85
C LYS A 32 -2.32 7.58 3.85
N PHE A 33 -2.19 6.39 3.25
CA PHE A 33 -1.24 6.16 2.17
C PHE A 33 -1.52 7.08 0.98
N MET A 34 -2.77 7.18 0.56
CA MET A 34 -3.19 8.06 -0.55
C MET A 34 -2.97 9.53 -0.25
N ASP A 35 -3.22 9.98 0.98
CA ASP A 35 -3.00 11.37 1.40
C ASP A 35 -1.51 11.72 1.38
N LYS A 36 -0.65 10.84 1.92
CA LYS A 36 0.81 11.02 1.95
C LYS A 36 1.45 10.97 0.56
N HIS A 37 0.88 10.16 -0.33
CA HIS A 37 1.33 10.01 -1.72
C HIS A 37 0.48 10.80 -2.70
N SER A 38 -0.18 11.87 -2.22
CA SER A 38 -1.00 12.73 -3.06
C SER A 38 -0.17 13.30 -4.22
N GLY A 39 -0.69 13.17 -5.43
CA GLY A 39 0.01 13.57 -6.67
C GLY A 39 1.03 12.54 -7.20
N HIS A 40 1.30 11.45 -6.48
CA HIS A 40 2.14 10.37 -7.01
C HIS A 40 1.32 9.36 -7.83
N MET A 41 1.99 8.71 -8.78
CA MET A 41 1.42 7.55 -9.47
C MET A 41 1.33 6.37 -8.49
N THR A 42 0.11 6.01 -8.12
CA THR A 42 -0.19 4.84 -7.31
C THR A 42 -1.13 3.88 -8.04
N GLN A 43 -0.97 2.58 -7.83
CA GLN A 43 -1.85 1.56 -8.44
C GLN A 43 -2.05 0.39 -7.50
N VAL A 44 -3.21 -0.26 -7.62
CA VAL A 44 -3.48 -1.53 -6.95
C VAL A 44 -2.96 -2.67 -7.80
N VAL A 45 -2.03 -3.42 -7.24
CA VAL A 45 -1.31 -4.55 -7.85
C VAL A 45 -1.31 -5.74 -6.87
N THR A 46 -0.86 -6.90 -7.30
CA THR A 46 -0.51 -7.99 -6.38
C THR A 46 0.87 -7.73 -5.80
N LEU A 47 1.14 -8.26 -4.61
CA LEU A 47 2.47 -8.16 -4.01
C LEU A 47 3.56 -8.77 -4.90
N ASP A 48 3.21 -9.79 -5.70
CA ASP A 48 4.14 -10.46 -6.61
C ASP A 48 4.49 -9.61 -7.86
N GLU A 49 3.69 -8.59 -8.18
CA GLU A 49 3.91 -7.67 -9.31
C GLU A 49 4.92 -6.56 -8.99
N ILE A 50 5.32 -6.40 -7.72
CA ILE A 50 6.30 -5.38 -7.29
C ILE A 50 7.62 -6.02 -6.89
N ASN A 51 8.73 -5.34 -7.20
CA ASN A 51 10.07 -5.86 -6.94
C ASN A 51 10.49 -5.70 -5.47
N SER A 52 11.64 -6.28 -5.10
CA SER A 52 12.20 -6.24 -3.74
C SER A 52 12.64 -4.84 -3.27
N GLU A 53 12.62 -3.82 -4.14
CA GLU A 53 12.95 -2.44 -3.77
C GLU A 53 11.78 -1.74 -3.06
N TYR A 54 10.57 -2.31 -3.16
CA TYR A 54 9.40 -1.76 -2.51
C TYR A 54 9.40 -2.03 -1.01
N GLN A 55 9.13 -0.99 -0.22
CA GLN A 55 9.03 -1.09 1.23
C GLN A 55 7.57 -1.05 1.70
N HIS A 56 7.22 -1.96 2.61
CA HIS A 56 5.91 -1.95 3.24
C HIS A 56 5.82 -0.76 4.20
N GLU A 57 4.83 0.10 3.98
CA GLU A 57 4.54 1.21 4.86
C GLU A 57 3.65 0.77 6.02
N LYS A 58 4.17 0.93 7.22
CA LYS A 58 3.58 0.43 8.46
C LYS A 58 2.71 1.50 9.12
N PRO A 59 1.77 1.12 10.00
CA PRO A 59 0.99 2.08 10.78
C PRO A 59 1.83 3.10 11.55
N SER A 60 3.02 2.70 12.02
CA SER A 60 3.98 3.60 12.68
C SER A 60 4.46 4.76 11.81
N ASP A 61 4.41 4.62 10.49
CA ASP A 61 4.89 5.64 9.53
C ASP A 61 3.91 6.79 9.34
N TYR A 62 2.76 6.75 10.04
CA TYR A 62 1.68 7.73 10.02
C TYR A 62 1.41 8.35 11.40
N ILE A 63 2.21 8.03 12.41
CA ILE A 63 2.13 8.67 13.73
C ILE A 63 2.88 10.00 13.62
N LEU A 64 2.14 11.10 13.75
CA LEU A 64 2.66 12.45 14.03
C LEU A 64 2.68 12.69 15.54
#